data_AF-A0A955D2H2-F1
#
_entry.id   AF-A0A955D2H2-F1
#
_cell.length_a   1.000
_cell.length_b   1.000
_cell.length_c   1.000
_cell.angle_alpha   90.00
_cell.angle_beta   90.00
_cell.angle_gamma   90.00
#
_symmetry.space_group_name_H-M   'P 1'
#
loop_
_entity.id
_entity.type
_entity.pdbx_description
1 polymer ?
#
loop_
_entity_poly.entity_id
_entity_poly.type
_entity_poly.pdbx_seq_one_letter_code
_entity_poly.pdbx_strand_id
1 'polypeptide(L)'
;MNPPLLLLLLGLVGAVVVLPMLSASLAARGRTPGLIHVGVLGPPLLLLLAATIGLGAVVVLLRTSPMAAGAAVTLVVLILVIWPSVIAYGGAVSGDGRRALRWRPWPLVGLLLGCVAVAAAGLAWRDIEIRSEIAQRMAASAKRRESILDPPAADQNAAGLYQEAFELLPRELDEEIDEFRARTAPGEPPLTAEERSDIARIRAAIAPALALAGQAAARPRCDFGHDPRQWDDFTLMPELSQMRRLARAVAFAARTAAAEGDAAEAEAQVRTLHAMGGHLRETPTLIGALVGMAIDALALDTFVRASACVEIPPEAMTAPSHWTLRQAMTRAFLMERSFVEELTCRFALDGTMPESVTTDPSPRIIPRPVRVAYRGTILATELQTMDAVFDALASELARTGATGVAAATLNPRPPGFLSAMLLPALDKAVTALEMSEAQEALVPVIAAARRYRGAKGRWPSTIGDLVPTDLVTGATDPFDESGGALRIAIDGDDLVVYSVGPNGTDEGGDIDDPGRKDLGVRLRPCAAGAAGTAP
;
A
#
# COMPACT_ATOMS: atom_id res chain seq x y z
N MET A 1 4.77 17.59 -18.67
CA MET A 1 4.88 19.07 -18.81
C MET A 1 4.19 19.46 -20.11
N ASN A 2 3.10 20.24 -20.08
CA ASN A 2 2.30 20.50 -21.28
C ASN A 2 3.10 21.30 -22.33
N PRO A 3 3.26 20.81 -23.58
CA PRO A 3 3.99 21.50 -24.65
C PRO A 3 3.53 22.94 -24.94
N PRO A 4 2.26 23.35 -24.76
CA PRO A 4 1.87 24.76 -24.97
C PRO A 4 2.50 25.72 -23.95
N LEU A 5 2.83 25.28 -22.73
CA LEU A 5 3.39 26.17 -21.71
C LEU A 5 4.84 26.56 -22.02
N LEU A 6 5.62 25.62 -22.58
CA LEU A 6 7.00 25.85 -22.99
C LEU A 6 7.08 26.78 -24.20
N LEU A 7 6.17 26.60 -25.17
CA LEU A 7 6.03 27.49 -26.33
C LEU A 7 5.57 28.89 -25.93
N LEU A 8 4.70 29.01 -24.92
CA LEU A 8 4.23 30.30 -24.40
C LEU A 8 5.34 31.02 -23.62
N LEU A 9 6.17 30.30 -22.86
CA LEU A 9 7.37 30.83 -22.20
C LEU A 9 8.45 31.25 -23.22
N LEU A 10 8.72 30.44 -24.25
CA LEU A 10 9.65 30.78 -25.33
C LEU A 10 9.14 31.97 -26.16
N GLY A 11 7.84 32.05 -26.40
CA GLY A 11 7.19 33.19 -27.06
C GLY A 11 7.26 34.47 -26.22
N LEU A 12 7.10 34.38 -24.90
CA LEU A 12 7.27 35.50 -23.98
C LEU A 12 8.73 35.98 -23.93
N VAL A 13 9.70 35.06 -23.86
CA VAL A 13 11.13 35.39 -23.91
C VAL A 13 11.50 36.03 -25.25
N GLY A 14 10.97 35.52 -26.37
CA GLY A 14 11.16 36.11 -27.70
C GLY A 14 10.57 37.52 -27.82
N ALA A 15 9.34 37.73 -27.33
CA ALA A 15 8.69 39.04 -27.30
C ALA A 15 9.47 40.04 -26.41
N VAL A 16 9.99 39.57 -25.28
CA VAL A 16 10.78 40.35 -24.33
C VAL A 16 12.15 40.76 -24.87
N VAL A 17 12.72 40.07 -25.87
CA VAL A 17 13.99 40.45 -26.51
C VAL A 17 13.76 41.29 -27.78
N VAL A 18 12.70 41.00 -28.54
CA VAL A 18 12.47 41.60 -29.86
C VAL A 18 11.73 42.94 -29.79
N LEU A 19 10.73 43.10 -28.91
CA LEU A 19 10.03 44.38 -28.74
C LEU A 19 10.93 45.54 -28.27
N PRO A 20 11.90 45.35 -27.35
CA PRO A 20 12.82 46.41 -26.92
C PRO A 20 13.75 46.87 -28.04
N MET A 21 14.22 45.94 -28.86
CA MET A 21 15.10 46.26 -29.99
C MET A 21 14.34 47.02 -31.08
N LEU A 22 13.08 46.65 -31.35
CA LEU A 22 12.20 47.36 -32.27
C LEU A 22 11.82 48.75 -31.74
N SER A 23 11.50 48.87 -30.45
CA SER A 23 11.13 50.15 -29.83
C SER A 23 12.32 51.11 -29.73
N ALA A 24 13.53 50.62 -29.41
CA ALA A 24 14.75 51.40 -29.45
C ALA A 24 15.11 51.86 -30.88
N SER A 25 14.91 50.99 -31.88
CA SER A 25 15.11 51.32 -33.31
C SER A 25 14.11 52.37 -33.82
N LEU A 26 12.85 52.30 -33.40
CA LEU A 26 11.80 53.25 -33.76
C LEU A 26 11.98 54.60 -33.03
N ALA A 27 12.37 54.58 -31.76
CA ALA A 27 12.69 55.79 -30.97
C ALA A 27 13.93 56.52 -31.52
N ALA A 28 14.90 55.80 -32.09
CA ALA A 28 16.05 56.40 -32.77
C ALA A 28 15.67 57.16 -34.07
N ARG A 29 14.49 56.86 -34.66
CA ARG A 29 14.00 57.49 -35.91
C ARG A 29 12.99 58.62 -35.68
N GLY A 30 12.38 58.74 -34.50
CA GLY A 30 11.37 59.76 -34.19
C GLY A 30 11.75 60.67 -33.01
N ARG A 31 11.79 61.99 -33.22
CA ARG A 31 12.07 63.00 -32.19
C ARG A 31 10.86 63.27 -31.27
N THR A 32 10.41 62.28 -30.50
CA THR A 32 9.40 62.51 -29.45
C THR A 32 9.90 61.96 -28.10
N PRO A 33 10.22 62.83 -27.13
CA PRO A 33 10.89 62.42 -25.89
C PRO A 33 10.06 61.48 -24.99
N GLY A 34 8.73 61.47 -25.12
CA GLY A 34 7.85 60.57 -24.36
C GLY A 34 7.97 59.09 -24.75
N LEU A 35 8.28 58.78 -26.02
CA LEU A 35 8.45 57.40 -26.51
C LEU A 35 9.78 56.78 -26.10
N ILE A 36 10.79 57.60 -25.82
CA ILE A 36 12.10 57.16 -25.33
C ILE A 36 11.95 56.55 -23.93
N HIS A 37 11.17 57.16 -23.04
CA HIS A 37 10.94 56.62 -21.70
C HIS A 37 10.20 55.28 -21.72
N VAL A 38 9.19 55.12 -22.58
CA VAL A 38 8.46 53.84 -22.73
C VAL A 38 9.36 52.76 -23.37
N GLY A 39 10.18 53.11 -24.36
CA GLY A 39 11.12 52.18 -25.00
C GLY A 39 12.31 51.78 -24.11
N VAL A 40 12.74 52.65 -23.18
CA VAL A 40 13.87 52.39 -22.28
C VAL A 40 13.43 51.72 -20.97
N LEU A 41 12.26 52.08 -20.42
CA LEU A 41 11.75 51.53 -19.14
C LEU A 41 10.78 50.36 -19.33
N GLY A 42 10.06 50.29 -20.45
CA GLY A 42 9.09 49.21 -20.72
C GLY A 42 9.71 47.81 -20.77
N PRO A 43 10.82 47.61 -21.51
CA PRO A 43 11.54 46.33 -21.55
C PRO A 43 12.03 45.81 -20.19
N PRO A 44 12.73 46.60 -19.35
CA PRO A 44 13.11 46.14 -18.02
C PRO A 44 11.91 45.92 -17.11
N LEU A 45 10.82 46.68 -17.22
CA LEU A 45 9.57 46.45 -16.46
C LEU A 45 8.86 45.16 -16.87
N LEU A 46 8.85 44.81 -18.16
CA LEU A 46 8.30 43.55 -18.65
C LEU A 46 9.19 42.35 -18.27
N LEU A 47 10.51 42.51 -18.32
CA LEU A 47 11.46 41.53 -17.77
C LEU A 47 11.27 41.34 -16.27
N LEU A 48 11.05 42.43 -15.54
CA LEU A 48 10.76 42.41 -14.10
C LEU A 48 9.47 41.65 -13.81
N LEU A 49 8.41 41.92 -14.57
CA LEU A 49 7.12 41.26 -14.42
C LEU A 49 7.20 39.77 -14.78
N ALA A 50 7.89 39.41 -15.86
CA ALA A 50 8.11 38.02 -16.24
C ALA A 50 8.99 37.27 -15.22
N ALA A 51 10.01 37.93 -14.68
CA ALA A 51 10.87 37.38 -13.64
C ALA A 51 10.16 37.23 -12.29
N THR A 52 9.30 38.18 -11.89
CA THR A 52 8.51 38.07 -10.65
C THR A 52 7.40 37.04 -10.77
N ILE A 53 6.74 36.90 -11.92
CA ILE A 53 5.75 35.84 -12.17
C ILE A 53 6.44 34.47 -12.22
N GLY A 54 7.56 34.35 -12.95
CA GLY A 54 8.34 33.12 -13.02
C GLY A 54 8.91 32.71 -11.66
N LEU A 55 9.44 33.66 -10.90
CA LEU A 55 10.01 33.39 -9.57
C LEU A 55 8.92 33.19 -8.51
N GLY A 56 7.76 33.85 -8.61
CA GLY A 56 6.58 33.60 -7.78
C GLY A 56 6.03 32.19 -8.01
N ALA A 57 5.96 31.75 -9.27
CA ALA A 57 5.65 30.37 -9.60
C ALA A 57 6.70 29.41 -9.01
N VAL A 58 7.99 29.75 -9.07
CA VAL A 58 9.08 28.96 -8.47
C VAL A 58 9.00 28.95 -6.92
N VAL A 59 8.67 30.04 -6.24
CA VAL A 59 8.51 30.07 -4.77
C VAL A 59 7.30 29.27 -4.31
N VAL A 60 6.19 29.38 -5.05
CA VAL A 60 4.98 28.58 -4.83
C VAL A 60 5.25 27.10 -5.12
N LEU A 61 6.07 26.77 -6.14
CA LEU A 61 6.46 25.39 -6.46
C LEU A 61 7.54 24.82 -5.53
N LEU A 62 8.49 25.63 -5.02
CA LEU A 62 9.65 25.17 -4.26
C LEU A 62 9.48 25.29 -2.74
N ARG A 63 8.40 25.93 -2.24
CA ARG A 63 8.11 26.15 -0.79
C ARG A 63 9.32 26.61 0.04
N THR A 64 10.24 27.39 -0.54
CA THR A 64 11.36 27.99 0.17
C THR A 64 10.89 29.08 1.12
N SER A 65 11.65 29.39 2.17
CA SER A 65 11.28 30.44 3.13
C SER A 65 10.99 31.77 2.42
N PRO A 66 9.83 32.42 2.68
CA PRO A 66 9.40 33.60 1.93
C PRO A 66 10.37 34.78 2.07
N MET A 67 11.19 34.80 3.13
CA MET A 67 12.19 35.85 3.36
C MET A 67 13.39 35.76 2.42
N ALA A 68 13.92 34.55 2.14
CA ALA A 68 15.09 34.39 1.27
C ALA A 68 14.75 34.67 -0.20
N ALA A 69 13.57 34.21 -0.64
CA ALA A 69 13.06 34.50 -1.97
C ALA A 69 12.69 35.99 -2.13
N GLY A 70 12.08 36.59 -1.10
CA GLY A 70 11.79 38.02 -1.06
C GLY A 70 13.06 38.86 -1.22
N ALA A 71 14.12 38.55 -0.47
CA ALA A 71 15.39 39.27 -0.56
C ALA A 71 16.05 39.17 -1.96
N ALA A 72 16.00 37.99 -2.60
CA ALA A 72 16.51 37.81 -3.96
C ALA A 72 15.70 38.61 -5.01
N VAL A 73 14.38 38.64 -4.88
CA VAL A 73 13.48 39.48 -5.70
C VAL A 73 13.81 40.96 -5.51
N THR A 74 13.91 41.43 -4.26
CA THR A 74 14.20 42.83 -3.97
C THR A 74 15.55 43.24 -4.53
N LEU A 75 16.57 42.36 -4.47
CA LEU A 75 17.89 42.61 -5.04
C LEU A 75 17.85 42.72 -6.58
N VAL A 76 17.19 41.77 -7.26
CA VAL A 76 17.04 41.78 -8.73
C VAL A 76 16.24 43.00 -9.18
N VAL A 77 15.19 43.38 -8.44
CA VAL A 77 14.39 44.58 -8.70
C VAL A 77 15.20 45.86 -8.50
N LEU A 78 15.96 45.95 -7.40
CA LEU A 78 16.90 47.05 -7.16
C LEU A 78 17.89 47.21 -8.32
N ILE A 79 18.47 46.10 -8.78
CA ILE A 79 19.46 46.08 -9.86
C ILE A 79 18.85 46.47 -11.21
N LEU A 80 17.66 45.96 -11.55
CA LEU A 80 17.03 46.18 -12.85
C LEU A 80 16.25 47.49 -12.95
N VAL A 81 15.80 48.07 -11.83
CA VAL A 81 14.97 49.29 -11.82
C VAL A 81 15.76 50.53 -11.38
N ILE A 82 16.53 50.43 -10.30
CA ILE A 82 17.22 51.61 -9.75
C ILE A 82 18.42 51.99 -10.62
N TRP A 83 19.15 51.00 -11.14
CA TRP A 83 20.36 51.26 -11.91
C TRP A 83 20.10 51.95 -13.27
N PRO A 84 19.12 51.54 -14.10
CA PRO A 84 18.78 52.27 -15.33
C PRO A 84 18.20 53.66 -15.05
N SER A 85 17.47 53.82 -13.95
CA SER A 85 16.84 55.09 -13.56
C SER A 85 17.86 56.13 -13.10
N VAL A 86 18.87 55.72 -12.32
CA VAL A 86 20.00 56.58 -11.90
C VAL A 86 20.82 57.03 -13.11
N ILE A 87 20.98 56.17 -14.12
CA ILE A 87 21.73 56.47 -15.33
C ILE A 87 20.93 57.35 -16.30
N ALA A 88 19.64 57.11 -16.47
CA ALA A 88 18.75 57.97 -17.24
C ALA A 88 18.72 59.39 -16.64
N TYR A 89 18.72 59.50 -15.31
CA TYR A 89 18.80 60.76 -14.60
C TYR A 89 20.18 61.45 -14.79
N GLY A 90 21.28 60.71 -14.65
CA GLY A 90 22.64 61.25 -14.87
C GLY A 90 22.93 61.67 -16.33
N GLY A 91 22.34 60.97 -17.31
CA GLY A 91 22.43 61.31 -18.74
C GLY A 91 21.57 62.52 -19.12
N ALA A 92 20.42 62.70 -18.47
CA ALA A 92 19.55 63.87 -18.67
C ALA A 92 20.14 65.16 -18.08
N VAL A 93 20.86 65.07 -16.95
CA VAL A 93 21.45 66.23 -16.25
C VAL A 93 22.73 66.75 -16.93
N SER A 94 23.46 65.91 -17.67
CA SER A 94 24.75 66.28 -18.27
C SER A 94 24.69 66.86 -19.69
N GLY A 95 23.51 66.94 -20.30
CA GLY A 95 23.28 67.58 -21.61
C GLY A 95 23.92 66.91 -22.83
N ASP A 96 24.71 65.86 -22.64
CA ASP A 96 25.51 65.23 -23.69
C ASP A 96 24.94 63.84 -24.04
N GLY A 97 23.84 63.84 -24.81
CA GLY A 97 23.06 62.64 -25.16
C GLY A 97 23.82 61.54 -25.91
N ARG A 98 25.08 61.78 -26.30
CA ARG A 98 25.96 60.78 -26.93
C ARG A 98 26.69 59.88 -25.93
N ARG A 99 26.75 60.22 -24.63
CA ARG A 99 27.33 59.33 -23.61
C ARG A 99 26.37 58.24 -23.13
N ALA A 100 25.06 58.46 -23.20
CA ALA A 100 24.05 57.46 -22.83
C ALA A 100 24.03 56.22 -23.76
N LEU A 101 24.56 56.33 -24.99
CA LEU A 101 24.48 55.29 -26.03
C LEU A 101 25.77 54.44 -26.19
N ARG A 102 26.76 54.56 -25.31
CA ARG A 102 27.96 53.69 -25.29
C ARG A 102 27.87 52.57 -24.25
N TRP A 103 26.67 52.07 -24.00
CA TRP A 103 26.45 51.05 -22.97
C TRP A 103 26.89 49.67 -23.45
N ARG A 104 27.81 49.06 -22.71
CA ARG A 104 28.24 47.66 -22.86
C ARG A 104 27.42 46.84 -21.86
N PRO A 105 26.51 45.93 -22.26
CA PRO A 105 25.62 45.18 -21.35
C PRO A 105 26.34 44.19 -20.43
N TRP A 106 27.65 44.00 -20.63
CA TRP A 106 28.50 43.04 -19.95
C TRP A 106 28.49 43.06 -18.40
N PRO A 107 28.38 44.19 -17.67
CA PRO A 107 28.35 44.15 -16.21
C PRO A 107 27.01 43.66 -15.64
N LEU A 108 25.86 43.95 -16.28
CA LEU A 108 24.57 43.39 -15.87
C LEU A 108 24.48 41.90 -16.18
N VAL A 109 24.97 41.48 -17.36
CA VAL A 109 25.11 40.06 -17.70
C VAL A 109 26.02 39.36 -16.70
N GLY A 110 27.15 39.98 -16.32
CA GLY A 110 28.05 39.46 -15.30
C GLY A 110 27.40 39.30 -13.92
N LEU A 111 26.58 40.27 -13.49
CA LEU A 111 25.85 40.21 -12.22
C LEU A 111 24.76 39.13 -12.23
N LEU A 112 24.00 39.01 -13.32
CA LEU A 112 23.01 37.94 -13.50
C LEU A 112 23.67 36.56 -13.51
N LEU A 113 24.77 36.40 -14.25
CA LEU A 113 25.58 35.18 -14.23
C LEU A 113 26.14 34.88 -12.82
N GLY A 114 26.54 35.91 -12.08
CA GLY A 114 26.98 35.78 -10.68
C GLY A 114 25.86 35.28 -9.75
N CYS A 115 24.65 35.84 -9.85
CA CYS A 115 23.49 35.36 -9.09
C CYS A 115 23.13 33.91 -9.44
N VAL A 116 23.14 33.57 -10.73
CA VAL A 116 22.92 32.18 -11.19
C VAL A 116 24.01 31.25 -10.65
N ALA A 117 25.28 31.67 -10.64
CA ALA A 117 26.38 30.89 -10.11
C ALA A 117 26.26 30.66 -8.59
N VAL A 118 25.87 31.68 -7.82
CA VAL A 118 25.63 31.56 -6.37
C VAL A 118 24.44 30.63 -6.09
N ALA A 119 23.34 30.77 -6.83
CA ALA A 119 22.19 29.87 -6.71
C ALA A 119 22.57 28.41 -7.07
N ALA A 120 23.35 28.22 -8.14
CA ALA A 120 23.84 26.90 -8.55
C ALA A 120 24.80 26.30 -7.51
N ALA A 121 25.69 27.11 -6.92
CA ALA A 121 26.59 26.68 -5.85
C ALA A 121 25.82 26.31 -4.57
N GLY A 122 24.80 27.08 -4.20
CA GLY A 122 23.91 26.77 -3.07
C GLY A 122 23.14 25.46 -3.28
N LEU A 123 22.60 25.24 -4.49
CA LEU A 123 21.95 23.97 -4.86
C LEU A 123 22.95 22.81 -4.84
N ALA A 124 24.18 23.00 -5.31
CA ALA A 124 25.22 21.97 -5.27
C ALA A 124 25.64 21.61 -3.84
N TRP A 125 25.77 22.60 -2.95
CA TRP A 125 26.06 22.37 -1.53
C TRP A 125 24.94 21.59 -0.85
N ARG A 126 23.68 22.02 -1.08
CA ARG A 126 22.50 21.33 -0.59
C ARG A 126 22.39 19.91 -1.15
N ASP A 127 22.78 19.69 -2.41
CA ASP A 127 22.82 18.37 -3.05
C ASP A 127 23.80 17.42 -2.33
N ILE A 128 24.95 17.92 -1.88
CA ILE A 128 25.94 17.14 -1.12
C ILE A 128 25.37 16.75 0.25
N GLU A 129 24.78 17.70 0.96
CA GLU A 129 24.16 17.46 2.27
C GLU A 129 23.05 16.40 2.17
N ILE A 130 22.14 16.55 1.19
CA ILE A 130 21.06 15.59 0.95
C ILE A 130 21.60 14.20 0.61
N ARG A 131 22.66 14.08 -0.19
CA ARG A 131 23.28 12.77 -0.47
C ARG A 131 23.83 12.11 0.79
N SER A 132 24.40 12.89 1.70
CA SER A 132 24.89 12.37 2.97
C SER A 132 23.75 11.88 3.88
N GLU A 133 22.63 12.61 3.91
CA GLU A 133 21.41 12.20 4.63
C GLU A 133 20.81 10.92 4.02
N ILE A 134 20.71 10.85 2.69
CA ILE A 134 20.26 9.64 1.98
C ILE A 134 21.12 8.44 2.35
N ALA A 135 22.45 8.58 2.36
CA ALA A 135 23.35 7.49 2.71
C ALA A 135 23.14 7.00 4.16
N GLN A 136 22.93 7.93 5.11
CA GLN A 136 22.62 7.59 6.50
C GLN A 136 21.29 6.86 6.62
N ARG A 137 20.24 7.34 5.92
CA ARG A 137 18.92 6.71 5.90
C ARG A 137 18.98 5.31 5.32
N MET A 138 19.60 5.13 4.15
CA MET A 138 19.78 3.81 3.54
C MET A 138 20.50 2.83 4.48
N ALA A 139 21.55 3.28 5.19
CA ALA A 139 22.24 2.45 6.17
C ALA A 139 21.34 2.08 7.36
N ALA A 140 20.52 3.01 7.84
CA ALA A 140 19.55 2.76 8.90
C ALA A 140 18.44 1.79 8.48
N SER A 141 17.89 1.93 7.26
CA SER A 141 16.90 1.02 6.70
C SER A 141 17.48 -0.39 6.50
N ALA A 142 18.72 -0.50 6.00
CA ALA A 142 19.41 -1.79 5.89
C ALA A 142 19.57 -2.49 7.25
N LYS A 143 20.04 -1.76 8.27
CA LYS A 143 20.15 -2.28 9.64
C LYS A 143 18.79 -2.68 10.22
N ARG A 144 17.73 -1.92 9.94
CA ARG A 144 16.37 -2.25 10.38
C ARG A 144 15.89 -3.57 9.77
N ARG A 145 16.05 -3.77 8.46
CA ARG A 145 15.70 -5.05 7.80
C ARG A 145 16.42 -6.23 8.44
N GLU A 146 17.73 -6.11 8.64
CA GLU A 146 18.55 -7.16 9.27
C GLU A 146 18.06 -7.49 10.68
N SER A 147 17.62 -6.49 11.45
CA SER A 147 17.08 -6.73 12.81
C SER A 147 15.71 -7.40 12.84
N ILE A 148 14.95 -7.39 11.74
CA ILE A 148 13.63 -8.01 11.64
C ILE A 148 13.76 -9.49 11.25
N LEU A 149 14.81 -9.82 10.49
CA LEU A 149 15.10 -11.18 10.07
C LEU A 149 15.32 -12.10 11.27
N ASP A 150 14.58 -13.19 11.28
CA ASP A 150 14.65 -14.23 12.31
C ASP A 150 14.41 -15.58 11.61
N PRO A 151 15.42 -16.11 10.90
CA PRO A 151 15.27 -17.37 10.18
C PRO A 151 15.19 -18.56 11.16
N PRO A 152 14.22 -19.49 10.99
CA PRO A 152 14.12 -20.68 11.83
C PRO A 152 15.30 -21.64 11.64
N ALA A 153 15.52 -22.50 12.63
CA ALA A 153 16.37 -23.67 12.46
C ALA A 153 15.82 -24.58 11.34
N ALA A 154 16.70 -25.31 10.65
CA ALA A 154 16.33 -26.09 9.46
C ALA A 154 15.26 -27.16 9.76
N ASP A 155 15.29 -27.78 10.95
CA ASP A 155 14.31 -28.75 11.42
C ASP A 155 12.97 -28.11 11.86
N GLN A 156 12.96 -26.80 12.05
CA GLN A 156 11.78 -26.01 12.41
C GLN A 156 11.14 -25.31 11.19
N ASN A 157 11.80 -25.33 10.03
CA ASN A 157 11.37 -24.60 8.84
C ASN A 157 10.46 -25.44 7.94
N ALA A 158 9.25 -24.96 7.68
CA ALA A 158 8.27 -25.57 6.78
C ALA A 158 8.58 -25.39 5.28
N ALA A 159 9.43 -24.42 4.91
CA ALA A 159 9.55 -23.94 3.54
C ALA A 159 9.93 -25.03 2.53
N GLY A 160 10.90 -25.89 2.85
CA GLY A 160 11.32 -26.98 1.96
C GLY A 160 10.19 -27.97 1.67
N LEU A 161 9.39 -28.32 2.69
CA LEU A 161 8.25 -29.22 2.54
C LEU A 161 7.16 -28.60 1.66
N TYR A 162 6.91 -27.29 1.78
CA TYR A 162 5.99 -26.59 0.87
C TYR A 162 6.52 -26.55 -0.56
N GLN A 163 7.82 -26.30 -0.76
CA GLN A 163 8.43 -26.30 -2.09
C GLN A 163 8.27 -27.66 -2.78
N GLU A 164 8.53 -28.76 -2.08
CA GLU A 164 8.29 -30.11 -2.59
C GLU A 164 6.79 -30.34 -2.87
N ALA A 165 5.90 -29.87 -1.99
CA ALA A 165 4.45 -29.98 -2.21
C ALA A 165 3.99 -29.23 -3.48
N PHE A 166 4.60 -28.09 -3.80
CA PHE A 166 4.26 -27.33 -4.99
C PHE A 166 4.59 -28.06 -6.29
N GLU A 167 5.71 -28.78 -6.30
CA GLU A 167 6.15 -29.59 -7.44
C GLU A 167 5.24 -30.80 -7.67
N LEU A 168 4.67 -31.37 -6.60
CA LEU A 168 3.79 -32.53 -6.67
C LEU A 168 2.32 -32.18 -6.97
N LEU A 169 1.93 -30.90 -6.93
CA LEU A 169 0.57 -30.48 -7.23
C LEU A 169 0.39 -30.31 -8.75
N PRO A 170 -0.45 -31.10 -9.45
CA PRO A 170 -0.65 -31.00 -10.90
C PRO A 170 -1.40 -29.72 -11.28
N ARG A 171 -0.92 -28.99 -12.30
CA ARG A 171 -1.51 -27.68 -12.71
C ARG A 171 -2.82 -27.83 -13.46
N GLU A 172 -3.00 -28.97 -14.09
CA GLU A 172 -4.15 -29.32 -14.91
C GLU A 172 -5.43 -29.46 -14.06
N LEU A 173 -5.29 -29.67 -12.75
CA LEU A 173 -6.40 -29.83 -11.81
C LEU A 173 -6.89 -28.52 -11.20
N ASP A 174 -6.22 -27.39 -11.45
CA ASP A 174 -6.55 -26.11 -10.80
C ASP A 174 -8.00 -25.68 -11.10
N GLU A 175 -8.43 -25.80 -12.36
CA GLU A 175 -9.80 -25.46 -12.79
C GLU A 175 -10.83 -26.41 -12.17
N GLU A 176 -10.57 -27.73 -12.17
CA GLU A 176 -11.45 -28.73 -11.58
C GLU A 176 -11.64 -28.51 -10.06
N ILE A 177 -10.56 -28.16 -9.35
CA ILE A 177 -10.58 -27.83 -7.92
C ILE A 177 -11.42 -26.57 -7.66
N ASP A 178 -11.26 -25.54 -8.49
CA ASP A 178 -12.00 -24.28 -8.38
C ASP A 178 -13.50 -24.45 -8.65
N GLU A 179 -13.87 -25.22 -9.67
CA GLU A 179 -15.28 -25.50 -10.00
C GLU A 179 -15.98 -26.23 -8.84
N PHE A 180 -15.29 -27.17 -8.20
CA PHE A 180 -15.87 -27.95 -7.11
C PHE A 180 -16.16 -27.13 -5.85
N ARG A 181 -15.47 -26.01 -5.65
CA ARG A 181 -15.76 -25.06 -4.56
C ARG A 181 -17.22 -24.56 -4.62
N ALA A 182 -17.72 -24.30 -5.82
CA ALA A 182 -19.11 -23.86 -6.00
C ALA A 182 -20.09 -25.02 -5.76
N ARG A 183 -19.76 -26.23 -6.23
CA ARG A 183 -20.62 -27.42 -6.14
C ARG A 183 -20.79 -27.98 -4.73
N THR A 184 -19.81 -27.78 -3.86
CA THR A 184 -19.89 -28.14 -2.43
C THR A 184 -20.47 -27.04 -1.54
N ALA A 185 -21.10 -26.04 -2.14
CA ALA A 185 -21.82 -25.05 -1.37
C ALA A 185 -22.99 -25.71 -0.60
N PRO A 186 -23.23 -25.30 0.66
CA PRO A 186 -24.38 -25.81 1.39
C PRO A 186 -25.71 -25.48 0.68
N GLY A 187 -26.60 -26.47 0.60
CA GLY A 187 -27.88 -26.38 -0.12
C GLY A 187 -27.85 -26.99 -1.53
N GLU A 188 -26.67 -27.33 -2.03
CA GLU A 188 -26.51 -28.03 -3.29
C GLU A 188 -26.99 -29.49 -3.21
N PRO A 189 -27.52 -30.08 -4.30
CA PRO A 189 -27.96 -31.47 -4.33
C PRO A 189 -26.83 -32.45 -3.98
N PRO A 190 -27.12 -33.64 -3.44
CA PRO A 190 -26.12 -34.67 -3.20
C PRO A 190 -25.27 -34.94 -4.45
N LEU A 191 -24.00 -35.27 -4.24
CA LEU A 191 -23.08 -35.58 -5.34
C LEU A 191 -23.56 -36.81 -6.12
N THR A 192 -23.44 -36.76 -7.44
CA THR A 192 -23.70 -37.88 -8.34
C THR A 192 -22.58 -38.94 -8.22
N ALA A 193 -22.80 -40.12 -8.79
CA ALA A 193 -21.77 -41.16 -8.80
C ALA A 193 -20.55 -40.78 -9.65
N GLU A 194 -20.76 -40.04 -10.73
CA GLU A 194 -19.70 -39.51 -11.60
C GLU A 194 -18.86 -38.46 -10.87
N GLU A 195 -19.51 -37.48 -10.23
CA GLU A 195 -18.83 -36.47 -9.41
C GLU A 195 -18.00 -37.10 -8.28
N ARG A 196 -18.52 -38.15 -7.63
CA ARG A 196 -17.75 -38.91 -6.62
C ARG A 196 -16.51 -39.57 -7.21
N SER A 197 -16.60 -40.10 -8.44
CA SER A 197 -15.46 -40.70 -9.14
C SER A 197 -14.41 -39.65 -9.50
N ASP A 198 -14.83 -38.45 -9.93
CA ASP A 198 -13.91 -37.35 -10.24
C ASP A 198 -13.22 -36.83 -8.98
N ILE A 199 -13.95 -36.64 -7.89
CA ILE A 199 -13.38 -36.27 -6.59
C ILE A 199 -12.32 -37.30 -6.17
N ALA A 200 -12.62 -38.59 -6.27
CA ALA A 200 -11.69 -39.65 -5.90
C ALA A 200 -10.41 -39.61 -6.77
N ARG A 201 -10.55 -39.36 -8.08
CA ARG A 201 -9.41 -39.15 -8.99
C ARG A 201 -8.57 -37.94 -8.58
N ILE A 202 -9.20 -36.79 -8.35
CA ILE A 202 -8.50 -35.55 -7.97
C ILE A 202 -7.79 -35.75 -6.63
N ARG A 203 -8.48 -36.29 -5.61
CA ARG A 203 -7.90 -36.58 -4.29
C ARG A 203 -6.69 -37.50 -4.39
N ALA A 204 -6.78 -38.57 -5.19
CA ALA A 204 -5.66 -39.48 -5.40
C ALA A 204 -4.45 -38.78 -6.05
N ALA A 205 -4.69 -37.86 -6.99
CA ALA A 205 -3.63 -37.11 -7.66
C ALA A 205 -2.95 -36.08 -6.75
N ILE A 206 -3.70 -35.41 -5.87
CA ILE A 206 -3.15 -34.38 -4.96
C ILE A 206 -2.64 -34.92 -3.62
N ALA A 207 -2.94 -36.17 -3.27
CA ALA A 207 -2.59 -36.78 -1.98
C ALA A 207 -1.10 -36.63 -1.58
N PRO A 208 -0.10 -36.80 -2.49
CA PRO A 208 1.30 -36.60 -2.14
C PRO A 208 1.60 -35.15 -1.70
N ALA A 209 1.02 -34.16 -2.39
CA ALA A 209 1.18 -32.76 -2.03
C ALA A 209 0.50 -32.43 -0.69
N LEU A 210 -0.68 -33.00 -0.42
CA LEU A 210 -1.38 -32.85 0.87
C LEU A 210 -0.59 -33.45 2.04
N ALA A 211 0.04 -34.61 1.83
CA ALA A 211 0.85 -35.25 2.86
C ALA A 211 2.08 -34.40 3.24
N LEU A 212 2.72 -33.75 2.27
CA LEU A 212 3.79 -32.79 2.53
C LEU A 212 3.27 -31.50 3.17
N ALA A 213 2.13 -30.99 2.74
CA ALA A 213 1.49 -29.82 3.34
C ALA A 213 1.16 -30.04 4.82
N GLY A 214 0.66 -31.23 5.18
CA GLY A 214 0.39 -31.60 6.58
C GLY A 214 1.68 -31.69 7.41
N GLN A 215 2.77 -32.25 6.86
CA GLN A 215 4.07 -32.25 7.53
C GLN A 215 4.64 -30.84 7.68
N ALA A 216 4.47 -29.99 6.68
CA ALA A 216 4.89 -28.58 6.70
C ALA A 216 4.11 -27.81 7.77
N ALA A 217 2.79 -27.99 7.84
CA ALA A 217 1.90 -27.38 8.83
C ALA A 217 2.22 -27.78 10.28
N ALA A 218 2.87 -28.94 10.49
CA ALA A 218 3.33 -29.37 11.81
C ALA A 218 4.64 -28.70 12.25
N ARG A 219 5.34 -28.00 11.34
CA ARG A 219 6.52 -27.20 11.69
C ARG A 219 6.08 -25.87 12.32
N PRO A 220 6.86 -25.32 13.26
CA PRO A 220 6.45 -24.11 13.98
C PRO A 220 6.63 -22.82 13.17
N ARG A 221 7.52 -22.78 12.17
CA ARG A 221 7.83 -21.57 11.40
C ARG A 221 8.04 -21.88 9.92
N CYS A 222 7.89 -20.87 9.08
CA CYS A 222 8.19 -20.95 7.66
C CYS A 222 9.00 -19.74 7.22
N ASP A 223 10.15 -19.99 6.58
CA ASP A 223 10.95 -18.96 5.93
C ASP A 223 11.49 -19.50 4.61
N PHE A 224 11.05 -18.91 3.50
CA PHE A 224 11.48 -19.28 2.15
C PHE A 224 12.90 -18.79 1.81
N GLY A 225 13.59 -18.12 2.75
CA GLY A 225 15.01 -17.80 2.66
C GLY A 225 15.33 -16.60 1.78
N HIS A 226 14.34 -15.72 1.57
CA HIS A 226 14.53 -14.51 0.78
C HIS A 226 15.44 -13.53 1.54
N ASP A 227 16.59 -13.18 0.94
CA ASP A 227 17.48 -12.16 1.49
C ASP A 227 16.91 -10.75 1.19
N PRO A 228 16.46 -9.98 2.20
CA PRO A 228 15.91 -8.65 1.97
C PRO A 228 16.89 -7.67 1.38
N ARG A 229 18.21 -7.94 1.45
CA ARG A 229 19.25 -7.11 0.83
C ARG A 229 19.32 -7.32 -0.69
N GLN A 230 18.77 -8.42 -1.18
CA GLN A 230 18.73 -8.79 -2.59
C GLN A 230 17.36 -8.50 -3.21
N TRP A 231 16.44 -7.90 -2.45
CA TRP A 231 15.14 -7.47 -2.97
C TRP A 231 15.34 -6.34 -3.98
N ASP A 232 15.47 -6.71 -5.24
CA ASP A 232 15.45 -5.82 -6.38
C ASP A 232 14.02 -5.63 -6.92
N ASP A 233 13.87 -4.78 -7.93
CA ASP A 233 12.58 -4.43 -8.53
C ASP A 233 11.84 -5.66 -9.13
N PHE A 234 12.50 -6.83 -9.22
CA PHE A 234 12.02 -8.08 -9.81
C PHE A 234 11.97 -9.24 -8.82
N THR A 235 12.08 -9.01 -7.52
CA THR A 235 12.01 -10.10 -6.54
C THR A 235 10.61 -10.70 -6.54
N LEU A 236 10.45 -11.73 -7.37
CA LEU A 236 9.27 -12.55 -7.43
C LEU A 236 9.23 -13.35 -6.13
N MET A 237 8.08 -13.32 -5.48
CA MET A 237 7.73 -14.22 -4.40
C MET A 237 6.78 -15.29 -4.97
N PRO A 238 7.27 -16.17 -5.86
CA PRO A 238 6.41 -17.13 -6.56
C PRO A 238 5.69 -18.06 -5.58
N GLU A 239 6.29 -18.32 -4.42
CA GLU A 239 5.70 -19.10 -3.34
C GLU A 239 4.36 -18.54 -2.87
N LEU A 240 4.10 -17.23 -2.94
CA LEU A 240 2.81 -16.68 -2.52
C LEU A 240 1.67 -17.14 -3.43
N SER A 241 1.92 -17.22 -4.74
CA SER A 241 0.94 -17.77 -5.70
C SER A 241 0.77 -19.28 -5.52
N GLN A 242 1.88 -19.99 -5.25
CA GLN A 242 1.88 -21.44 -5.06
C GLN A 242 1.22 -21.85 -3.74
N MET A 243 1.41 -21.09 -2.67
CA MET A 243 0.72 -21.26 -1.39
C MET A 243 -0.79 -21.10 -1.53
N ARG A 244 -1.26 -20.07 -2.25
CA ARG A 244 -2.71 -19.92 -2.54
C ARG A 244 -3.25 -21.11 -3.32
N ARG A 245 -2.49 -21.61 -4.29
CA ARG A 245 -2.86 -22.79 -5.08
C ARG A 245 -2.95 -24.05 -4.24
N LEU A 246 -1.95 -24.31 -3.39
CA LEU A 246 -1.95 -25.43 -2.44
C LEU A 246 -3.08 -25.29 -1.41
N ALA A 247 -3.35 -24.08 -0.91
CA ALA A 247 -4.43 -23.81 0.03
C ALA A 247 -5.81 -24.16 -0.56
N ARG A 248 -6.04 -23.89 -1.85
CA ARG A 248 -7.27 -24.31 -2.54
C ARG A 248 -7.40 -25.83 -2.65
N ALA A 249 -6.30 -26.55 -2.91
CA ALA A 249 -6.29 -28.01 -2.94
C ALA A 249 -6.56 -28.62 -1.55
N VAL A 250 -5.97 -28.06 -0.48
CA VAL A 250 -6.24 -28.45 0.91
C VAL A 250 -7.70 -28.18 1.28
N ALA A 251 -8.25 -27.01 0.91
CA ALA A 251 -9.65 -26.68 1.14
C ALA A 251 -10.60 -27.64 0.40
N PHE A 252 -10.26 -28.02 -0.83
CA PHE A 252 -11.00 -29.03 -1.59
C PHE A 252 -11.00 -30.39 -0.88
N ALA A 253 -9.84 -30.83 -0.39
CA ALA A 253 -9.73 -32.09 0.35
C ALA A 253 -10.56 -32.07 1.64
N ALA A 254 -10.53 -30.97 2.41
CA ALA A 254 -11.33 -30.82 3.62
C ALA A 254 -12.84 -30.90 3.34
N ARG A 255 -13.32 -30.19 2.31
CA ARG A 255 -14.75 -30.14 1.97
C ARG A 255 -15.26 -31.47 1.41
N THR A 256 -14.46 -32.14 0.58
CA THR A 256 -14.81 -33.46 0.02
C THR A 256 -14.84 -34.53 1.10
N ALA A 257 -13.85 -34.56 1.99
CA ALA A 257 -13.84 -35.45 3.15
C ALA A 257 -15.08 -35.25 4.03
N ALA A 258 -15.43 -34.01 4.34
CA ALA A 258 -16.63 -33.69 5.11
C ALA A 258 -17.92 -34.14 4.41
N ALA A 259 -18.02 -33.99 3.09
CA ALA A 259 -19.18 -34.44 2.32
C ALA A 259 -19.32 -35.97 2.29
N GLU A 260 -18.20 -36.70 2.40
CA GLU A 260 -18.15 -38.17 2.53
C GLU A 260 -18.35 -38.66 3.98
N GLY A 261 -18.40 -37.74 4.96
CA GLY A 261 -18.54 -38.07 6.38
C GLY A 261 -17.22 -38.39 7.09
N ASP A 262 -16.07 -38.18 6.44
CA ASP A 262 -14.75 -38.37 7.04
C ASP A 262 -14.34 -37.14 7.86
N ALA A 263 -14.78 -37.13 9.12
CA ALA A 263 -14.50 -36.05 10.05
C ALA A 263 -13.00 -35.87 10.36
N ALA A 264 -12.25 -36.98 10.43
CA ALA A 264 -10.85 -36.96 10.82
C ALA A 264 -9.97 -36.29 9.74
N GLU A 265 -10.19 -36.67 8.48
CA GLU A 265 -9.49 -36.03 7.36
C GLU A 265 -9.91 -34.56 7.20
N ALA A 266 -11.21 -34.27 7.34
CA ALA A 266 -11.70 -32.89 7.26
C ALA A 266 -11.05 -31.98 8.32
N GLU A 267 -10.96 -32.43 9.58
CA GLU A 267 -10.27 -31.70 10.65
C GLU A 267 -8.78 -31.50 10.33
N ALA A 268 -8.07 -32.56 9.91
CA ALA A 268 -6.65 -32.50 9.61
C ALA A 268 -6.33 -31.49 8.50
N GLN A 269 -7.16 -31.43 7.45
CA GLN A 269 -7.00 -30.49 6.36
C GLN A 269 -7.37 -29.05 6.75
N VAL A 270 -8.41 -28.83 7.57
CA VAL A 270 -8.72 -27.50 8.13
C VAL A 270 -7.55 -26.97 8.96
N ARG A 271 -6.97 -27.82 9.82
CA ARG A 271 -5.79 -27.46 10.63
C ARG A 271 -4.59 -27.13 9.76
N THR A 272 -4.34 -27.93 8.72
CA THR A 272 -3.26 -27.70 7.74
C THR A 272 -3.43 -26.35 7.05
N LEU A 273 -4.65 -26.04 6.62
CA LEU A 273 -4.99 -24.79 5.93
C LEU A 273 -4.78 -23.55 6.81
N HIS A 274 -5.22 -23.61 8.08
CA HIS A 274 -5.01 -22.52 9.02
C HIS A 274 -3.52 -22.33 9.38
N ALA A 275 -2.76 -23.43 9.55
CA ALA A 275 -1.32 -23.36 9.78
C ALA A 275 -0.57 -22.75 8.58
N MET A 276 -0.99 -23.04 7.34
CA MET A 276 -0.45 -22.39 6.14
C MET A 276 -0.67 -20.86 6.15
N GLY A 277 -1.83 -20.40 6.60
CA GLY A 277 -2.13 -18.98 6.79
C GLY A 277 -1.19 -18.34 7.81
N GLY A 278 -1.05 -18.96 8.98
CA GLY A 278 -0.11 -18.56 10.04
C GLY A 278 1.34 -18.44 9.53
N HIS A 279 1.84 -19.45 8.83
CA HIS A 279 3.18 -19.45 8.25
C HIS A 279 3.47 -18.24 7.36
N LEU A 280 2.50 -17.83 6.52
CA LEU A 280 2.67 -16.63 5.68
C LEU A 280 2.45 -15.33 6.46
N ARG A 281 1.53 -15.30 7.42
CA ARG A 281 1.32 -14.12 8.29
C ARG A 281 2.58 -13.71 9.02
N GLU A 282 3.38 -14.68 9.42
CA GLU A 282 4.62 -14.49 10.15
C GLU A 282 5.81 -14.07 9.29
N THR A 283 5.67 -14.14 7.97
CA THR A 283 6.69 -13.60 7.06
C THR A 283 6.78 -12.08 7.22
N PRO A 284 7.98 -11.50 7.25
CA PRO A 284 8.14 -10.08 7.56
C PRO A 284 7.86 -9.20 6.33
N THR A 285 6.92 -9.54 5.45
CA THR A 285 6.52 -8.71 4.30
C THR A 285 5.03 -8.44 4.35
N LEU A 286 4.60 -7.25 3.92
CA LEU A 286 3.18 -6.93 3.99
C LEU A 286 2.38 -7.78 3.01
N ILE A 287 2.91 -8.02 1.81
CA ILE A 287 2.26 -8.90 0.85
C ILE A 287 2.13 -10.34 1.39
N GLY A 288 3.15 -10.87 2.05
CA GLY A 288 3.11 -12.19 2.69
C GLY A 288 2.05 -12.25 3.79
N ALA A 289 2.00 -11.22 4.64
CA ALA A 289 0.98 -11.12 5.69
C ALA A 289 -0.46 -11.11 5.12
N LEU A 290 -0.70 -10.32 4.07
CA LEU A 290 -2.00 -10.26 3.38
C LEU A 290 -2.38 -11.58 2.71
N VAL A 291 -1.41 -12.31 2.13
CA VAL A 291 -1.67 -13.64 1.58
C VAL A 291 -2.04 -14.61 2.70
N GLY A 292 -1.33 -14.56 3.83
CA GLY A 292 -1.64 -15.38 5.00
C GLY A 292 -3.06 -15.15 5.52
N MET A 293 -3.46 -13.89 5.72
CA MET A 293 -4.83 -13.52 6.11
C MET A 293 -5.87 -14.03 5.10
N ALA A 294 -5.58 -13.97 3.79
CA ALA A 294 -6.49 -14.50 2.77
C ALA A 294 -6.62 -16.04 2.82
N ILE A 295 -5.54 -16.76 3.17
CA ILE A 295 -5.60 -18.20 3.40
C ILE A 295 -6.38 -18.52 4.69
N ASP A 296 -6.23 -17.72 5.75
CA ASP A 296 -7.03 -17.88 6.97
C ASP A 296 -8.52 -17.63 6.74
N ALA A 297 -8.88 -16.66 5.90
CA ALA A 297 -10.27 -16.46 5.48
C ALA A 297 -10.82 -17.68 4.72
N LEU A 298 -10.00 -18.32 3.87
CA LEU A 298 -10.35 -19.58 3.21
C LEU A 298 -10.45 -20.73 4.21
N ALA A 299 -9.60 -20.77 5.24
CA ALA A 299 -9.65 -21.75 6.33
C ALA A 299 -10.97 -21.63 7.11
N LEU A 300 -11.39 -20.42 7.46
CA LEU A 300 -12.66 -20.17 8.15
C LEU A 300 -13.87 -20.60 7.30
N ASP A 301 -13.92 -20.20 6.03
CA ASP A 301 -15.01 -20.63 5.13
C ASP A 301 -15.04 -22.16 4.98
N THR A 302 -13.87 -22.79 4.87
CA THR A 302 -13.73 -24.25 4.81
C THR A 302 -14.20 -24.91 6.11
N PHE A 303 -13.78 -24.39 7.26
CA PHE A 303 -14.22 -24.85 8.58
C PHE A 303 -15.73 -24.79 8.71
N VAL A 304 -16.36 -23.66 8.37
CA VAL A 304 -17.82 -23.48 8.44
C VAL A 304 -18.56 -24.48 7.57
N ARG A 305 -18.11 -24.65 6.31
CA ARG A 305 -18.75 -25.57 5.36
C ARG A 305 -18.55 -27.03 5.74
N ALA A 306 -17.33 -27.42 6.07
CA ALA A 306 -17.02 -28.79 6.45
C ALA A 306 -17.74 -29.16 7.75
N SER A 307 -17.77 -28.23 8.70
CA SER A 307 -18.54 -28.37 9.92
C SER A 307 -20.01 -28.65 9.60
N ALA A 308 -20.63 -28.04 8.59
CA ALA A 308 -22.04 -28.30 8.29
C ALA A 308 -22.38 -29.80 8.18
N CYS A 309 -21.46 -30.62 7.67
CA CYS A 309 -21.67 -32.06 7.45
C CYS A 309 -21.00 -32.97 8.50
N VAL A 310 -19.90 -32.55 9.13
CA VAL A 310 -19.19 -33.34 10.16
C VAL A 310 -18.87 -32.50 11.40
N GLU A 311 -18.62 -33.14 12.54
CA GLU A 311 -18.17 -32.41 13.74
C GLU A 311 -16.68 -32.10 13.62
N ILE A 312 -16.33 -30.81 13.61
CA ILE A 312 -14.95 -30.34 13.63
C ILE A 312 -14.76 -29.49 14.90
N PRO A 313 -13.76 -29.82 15.74
CA PRO A 313 -13.46 -29.03 16.93
C PRO A 313 -12.96 -27.62 16.57
N PRO A 314 -13.32 -26.56 17.32
CA PRO A 314 -12.78 -25.21 17.10
C PRO A 314 -11.25 -25.16 17.22
N GLU A 315 -10.64 -26.09 17.95
CA GLU A 315 -9.19 -26.24 18.10
C GLU A 315 -8.46 -26.50 16.77
N ALA A 316 -9.18 -26.90 15.71
CA ALA A 316 -8.64 -26.97 14.35
C ALA A 316 -8.26 -25.58 13.80
N MET A 317 -8.89 -24.52 14.30
CA MET A 317 -8.70 -23.12 13.93
C MET A 317 -7.94 -22.31 14.99
N THR A 318 -7.21 -22.98 15.91
CA THR A 318 -6.42 -22.32 16.97
C THR A 318 -4.95 -22.76 16.94
N ALA A 319 -4.37 -22.87 15.74
CA ALA A 319 -2.99 -23.32 15.59
C ALA A 319 -2.04 -22.37 16.35
N PRO A 320 -1.05 -22.90 17.09
CA PRO A 320 -0.11 -22.05 17.81
C PRO A 320 0.71 -21.23 16.82
N SER A 321 0.61 -19.91 16.88
CA SER A 321 1.48 -18.98 16.17
C SER A 321 2.62 -18.53 17.08
N HIS A 322 3.79 -18.30 16.50
CA HIS A 322 4.93 -17.72 17.21
C HIS A 322 4.68 -16.25 17.55
N TRP A 323 4.03 -15.51 16.65
CA TRP A 323 3.61 -14.12 16.86
C TRP A 323 2.09 -13.99 16.88
N THR A 324 1.56 -13.08 17.71
CA THR A 324 0.15 -12.69 17.55
C THR A 324 -0.05 -11.98 16.21
N LEU A 325 -1.28 -11.98 15.71
CA LEU A 325 -1.63 -11.33 14.44
C LEU A 325 -1.13 -9.86 14.37
N ARG A 326 -1.33 -9.07 15.43
CA ARG A 326 -0.80 -7.69 15.52
C ARG A 326 0.73 -7.61 15.59
N GLN A 327 1.39 -8.55 16.27
CA GLN A 327 2.86 -8.59 16.33
C GLN A 327 3.46 -8.92 14.97
N ALA A 328 2.89 -9.89 14.25
CA ALA A 328 3.28 -10.24 12.90
C ALA A 328 3.09 -9.05 11.94
N MET A 329 1.94 -8.37 12.02
CA MET A 329 1.67 -7.18 11.22
C MET A 329 2.63 -6.02 11.53
N THR A 330 2.98 -5.82 12.80
CA THR A 330 3.99 -4.83 13.22
C THR A 330 5.34 -5.11 12.57
N ARG A 331 5.77 -6.37 12.54
CA ARG A 331 7.02 -6.79 11.88
C ARG A 331 6.97 -6.53 10.37
N ALA A 332 5.85 -6.85 9.73
CA ALA A 332 5.63 -6.58 8.30
C ALA A 332 5.69 -5.07 7.99
N PHE A 333 5.02 -4.21 8.76
CA PHE A 333 5.09 -2.75 8.55
C PHE A 333 6.48 -2.18 8.81
N LEU A 334 7.23 -2.71 9.78
CA LEU A 334 8.61 -2.29 10.00
C LEU A 334 9.53 -2.65 8.81
N MET A 335 9.28 -3.80 8.18
CA MET A 335 9.98 -4.17 6.95
C MET A 335 9.58 -3.25 5.80
N GLU A 336 8.28 -3.03 5.60
CA GLU A 336 7.79 -2.14 4.54
C GLU A 336 8.28 -0.71 4.70
N ARG A 337 8.36 -0.19 5.92
CA ARG A 337 8.97 1.12 6.17
C ARG A 337 10.39 1.19 5.63
N SER A 338 11.18 0.13 5.88
CA SER A 338 12.56 0.07 5.43
C SER A 338 12.64 -0.02 3.90
N PHE A 339 11.75 -0.78 3.28
CA PHE A 339 11.66 -0.92 1.83
C PHE A 339 11.25 0.40 1.15
N VAL A 340 10.21 1.06 1.66
CA VAL A 340 9.71 2.35 1.14
C VAL A 340 10.76 3.46 1.30
N GLU A 341 11.46 3.50 2.42
CA GLU A 341 12.55 4.46 2.65
C GLU A 341 13.71 4.25 1.67
N GLU A 342 14.15 3.00 1.48
CA GLU A 342 15.18 2.64 0.50
C GLU A 342 14.74 2.97 -0.93
N LEU A 343 13.52 2.63 -1.30
CA LEU A 343 12.93 2.93 -2.60
C LEU A 343 12.93 4.44 -2.88
N THR A 344 12.48 5.24 -1.91
CA THR A 344 12.43 6.70 -2.01
C THR A 344 13.84 7.29 -2.14
N CYS A 345 14.79 6.78 -1.37
CA CYS A 345 16.19 7.17 -1.42
C CYS A 345 16.87 6.81 -2.75
N ARG A 346 16.66 5.58 -3.26
CA ARG A 346 17.19 5.14 -4.56
C ARG A 346 16.64 6.02 -5.68
N PHE A 347 15.32 6.18 -5.73
CA PHE A 347 14.66 7.05 -6.69
C PHE A 347 15.23 8.49 -6.68
N ALA A 348 15.54 9.03 -5.50
CA ALA A 348 16.13 10.35 -5.38
C ALA A 348 17.52 10.45 -6.04
N LEU A 349 18.31 9.38 -6.02
CA LEU A 349 19.68 9.32 -6.55
C LEU A 349 19.73 9.06 -8.06
N ASP A 350 19.12 7.97 -8.52
CA ASP A 350 19.24 7.47 -9.89
C ASP A 350 17.98 7.72 -10.74
N GLY A 351 16.84 7.98 -10.11
CA GLY A 351 15.55 8.19 -10.76
C GLY A 351 14.85 6.91 -11.19
N THR A 352 15.27 5.75 -10.67
CA THR A 352 14.62 4.49 -10.99
C THR A 352 13.34 4.34 -10.17
N MET A 353 12.22 4.14 -10.87
CA MET A 353 10.97 3.64 -10.30
C MET A 353 10.87 2.15 -10.63
N PRO A 354 10.49 1.29 -9.67
CA PRO A 354 10.22 -0.11 -9.94
C PRO A 354 9.09 -0.25 -10.96
N GLU A 355 9.20 -1.23 -11.85
CA GLU A 355 8.15 -1.51 -12.84
C GLU A 355 6.83 -1.94 -12.17
N SER A 356 6.90 -2.61 -11.00
CA SER A 356 5.75 -2.95 -10.16
C SER A 356 4.95 -1.75 -9.65
N VAL A 357 5.56 -0.56 -9.67
CA VAL A 357 5.00 0.71 -9.22
C VAL A 357 4.39 1.50 -10.39
N THR A 358 4.63 1.06 -11.64
CA THR A 358 4.17 1.76 -12.84
C THR A 358 3.39 0.84 -13.78
N THR A 359 2.17 1.21 -14.17
CA THR A 359 1.41 0.47 -15.21
C THR A 359 1.96 0.64 -16.64
N ASP A 360 3.03 1.42 -16.81
CA ASP A 360 3.66 1.77 -18.07
C ASP A 360 5.07 1.16 -18.09
N PRO A 361 5.37 0.16 -18.95
CA PRO A 361 6.64 -0.58 -18.97
C PRO A 361 7.83 0.26 -19.46
N SER A 362 7.63 1.55 -19.73
CA SER A 362 8.73 2.44 -20.08
C SER A 362 9.49 2.90 -18.82
N PRO A 363 10.81 2.66 -18.69
CA PRO A 363 11.59 3.23 -17.61
C PRO A 363 11.58 4.74 -17.79
N ARG A 364 10.75 5.43 -17.01
CA ARG A 364 10.78 6.90 -16.92
C ARG A 364 12.00 7.28 -16.10
N ILE A 365 13.20 7.07 -16.66
CA ILE A 365 14.43 7.63 -16.09
C ILE A 365 14.20 9.12 -16.01
N ILE A 366 13.96 9.59 -14.79
CA ILE A 366 13.66 10.99 -14.59
C ILE A 366 14.93 11.77 -14.93
N PRO A 367 14.84 12.78 -15.82
CA PRO A 367 15.99 13.57 -16.21
C PRO A 367 16.70 14.14 -14.97
N ARG A 368 18.03 14.10 -14.98
CA ARG A 368 18.88 14.62 -13.89
C ARG A 368 18.43 15.98 -13.31
N PRO A 369 18.02 17.01 -14.09
CA PRO A 369 17.57 18.27 -13.49
C PRO A 369 16.30 18.12 -12.64
N VAL A 370 15.38 17.25 -13.05
CA VAL A 370 14.14 16.99 -12.28
C VAL A 370 14.47 16.25 -10.98
N ARG A 371 15.46 15.34 -10.99
CA ARG A 371 15.92 14.64 -9.77
C ARG A 371 16.61 15.56 -8.77
N VAL A 372 17.46 16.48 -9.26
CA VAL A 372 18.09 17.50 -8.41
C VAL A 372 17.02 18.40 -7.79
N ALA A 373 16.01 18.80 -8.58
CA ALA A 373 14.88 19.57 -8.06
C ALA A 373 14.11 18.77 -7.00
N TYR A 374 13.72 17.52 -7.29
CA TYR A 374 13.02 16.63 -6.36
C TYR A 374 13.76 16.47 -5.02
N ARG A 375 15.07 16.20 -5.06
CA ARG A 375 15.92 16.12 -3.86
C ARG A 375 15.91 17.42 -3.06
N GLY A 376 16.06 18.56 -3.74
CA GLY A 376 16.13 19.86 -3.10
C GLY A 376 14.82 20.34 -2.46
N THR A 377 13.66 19.82 -2.89
CA THR A 377 12.36 20.44 -2.58
C THR A 377 11.31 19.49 -2.01
N ILE A 378 11.19 18.26 -2.52
CA ILE A 378 10.09 17.34 -2.19
C ILE A 378 10.56 16.24 -1.24
N LEU A 379 11.76 15.69 -1.47
CA LEU A 379 12.27 14.50 -0.78
C LEU A 379 12.15 14.57 0.75
N ALA A 380 12.56 15.69 1.36
CA ALA A 380 12.52 15.84 2.81
C ALA A 380 11.08 15.73 3.35
N THR A 381 10.11 16.31 2.63
CA THR A 381 8.71 16.27 3.03
C THR A 381 8.09 14.89 2.80
N GLU A 382 8.51 14.20 1.73
CA GLU A 382 8.09 12.83 1.43
C GLU A 382 8.57 11.86 2.51
N LEU A 383 9.85 11.92 2.89
CA LEU A 383 10.42 11.10 3.96
C LEU A 383 9.74 11.39 5.32
N GLN A 384 9.52 12.67 5.66
CA GLN A 384 8.80 13.05 6.88
C GLN A 384 7.35 12.54 6.89
N THR A 385 6.67 12.57 5.74
CA THR A 385 5.30 12.06 5.62
C THR A 385 5.27 10.55 5.85
N MET A 386 6.22 9.81 5.26
CA MET A 386 6.32 8.36 5.45
C MET A 386 6.69 7.99 6.89
N ASP A 387 7.63 8.72 7.51
CA ASP A 387 7.99 8.53 8.92
C ASP A 387 6.74 8.70 9.82
N ALA A 388 5.99 9.79 9.64
CA ALA A 388 4.77 10.05 10.40
C ALA A 388 3.69 8.98 10.20
N VAL A 389 3.51 8.49 8.96
CA VAL A 389 2.54 7.45 8.62
C VAL A 389 2.88 6.13 9.30
N PHE A 390 4.13 5.66 9.19
CA PHE A 390 4.52 4.41 9.82
C PHE A 390 4.58 4.52 11.35
N ASP A 391 4.90 5.68 11.91
CA ASP A 391 4.83 5.91 13.36
C ASP A 391 3.37 5.87 13.86
N ALA A 392 2.43 6.44 13.10
CA ALA A 392 1.00 6.35 13.41
C ALA A 392 0.48 4.90 13.34
N LEU A 393 0.85 4.14 12.30
CA LEU A 393 0.52 2.72 12.16
C LEU A 393 1.07 1.89 13.32
N ALA A 394 2.34 2.11 13.71
CA ALA A 394 2.95 1.42 14.83
C ALA A 394 2.27 1.75 16.17
N SER A 395 1.89 3.01 16.38
CA SER A 395 1.15 3.44 17.57
C SER A 395 -0.23 2.77 17.65
N GLU A 396 -0.91 2.62 16.51
CA GLU A 396 -2.24 2.00 16.48
C GLU A 396 -2.18 0.50 16.74
N LEU A 397 -1.22 -0.20 16.15
CA LEU A 397 -1.00 -1.63 16.41
C LEU A 397 -0.63 -1.90 17.87
N ALA A 398 0.01 -0.94 18.54
CA ALA A 398 0.30 -1.00 19.97
C ALA A 398 -0.92 -0.72 20.86
N ARG A 399 -1.97 -0.06 20.34
CA ARG A 399 -3.19 0.21 21.08
C ARG A 399 -4.04 -1.07 21.14
N THR A 400 -4.35 -1.53 22.33
CA THR A 400 -5.25 -2.67 22.55
C THR A 400 -6.70 -2.22 22.37
N GLY A 401 -7.43 -2.90 21.47
CA GLY A 401 -8.84 -2.66 21.20
C GLY A 401 -9.04 -1.86 19.93
N ALA A 402 -9.97 -2.31 19.09
CA ALA A 402 -10.35 -1.65 17.87
C ALA A 402 -10.69 -0.16 18.08
N THR A 403 -9.89 0.71 17.49
CA THR A 403 -10.45 1.93 16.91
C THR A 403 -9.87 1.93 15.54
N GLY A 404 -10.73 1.83 14.52
CA GLY A 404 -10.30 1.91 13.14
C GLY A 404 -9.23 2.98 13.01
N VAL A 405 -8.18 2.69 12.23
CA VAL A 405 -7.27 3.75 11.79
C VAL A 405 -8.18 4.81 11.22
N ALA A 406 -8.41 5.88 11.98
CA ALA A 406 -9.25 6.94 11.52
C ALA A 406 -8.61 7.32 10.20
N ALA A 407 -9.29 7.15 9.07
CA ALA A 407 -8.78 7.55 7.76
C ALA A 407 -8.25 9.01 7.78
N ALA A 408 -8.62 9.77 8.82
CA ALA A 408 -8.04 11.04 9.24
C ALA A 408 -6.54 11.04 9.65
N THR A 409 -5.97 10.02 10.30
CA THR A 409 -4.52 9.97 10.66
C THR A 409 -3.63 9.72 9.45
N LEU A 410 -4.14 9.04 8.42
CA LEU A 410 -3.48 8.86 7.12
C LEU A 410 -3.81 9.97 6.10
N ASN A 411 -4.38 11.09 6.55
CA ASN A 411 -4.66 12.26 5.70
C ASN A 411 -3.72 13.46 5.96
N PRO A 412 -2.37 13.29 5.96
CA PRO A 412 -1.52 14.43 5.66
C PRO A 412 -1.79 14.77 4.19
N ARG A 413 -2.20 16.02 3.88
CA ARG A 413 -2.24 16.50 2.48
C ARG A 413 -0.93 16.11 1.79
N PRO A 414 -0.88 15.10 0.89
CA PRO A 414 0.39 14.50 0.53
C PRO A 414 1.16 15.49 -0.35
N PRO A 415 2.38 15.90 0.03
CA PRO A 415 3.20 16.73 -0.84
C PRO A 415 4.03 15.89 -1.83
N GLY A 416 4.14 14.58 -1.62
CA GLY A 416 4.96 13.63 -2.40
C GLY A 416 4.13 12.62 -3.20
N PHE A 417 4.64 12.20 -4.36
CA PHE A 417 3.95 11.30 -5.28
C PHE A 417 4.06 9.82 -4.86
N LEU A 418 5.15 9.39 -4.21
CA LEU A 418 5.31 8.03 -3.67
C LEU A 418 4.37 7.84 -2.49
N SER A 419 4.30 8.82 -1.59
CA SER A 419 3.35 8.78 -0.48
C SER A 419 1.91 8.65 -0.97
N ALA A 420 1.51 9.45 -1.96
CA ALA A 420 0.17 9.39 -2.54
C ALA A 420 -0.15 8.03 -3.20
N MET A 421 0.87 7.32 -3.69
CA MET A 421 0.70 6.01 -4.28
C MET A 421 0.60 4.88 -3.24
N LEU A 422 1.41 4.93 -2.17
CA LEU A 422 1.52 3.85 -1.19
C LEU A 422 0.42 3.88 -0.12
N LEU A 423 -0.05 5.08 0.25
CA LEU A 423 -1.02 5.26 1.32
C LEU A 423 -2.29 4.40 1.18
N PRO A 424 -2.94 4.31 0.00
CA PRO A 424 -4.12 3.46 -0.15
C PRO A 424 -3.86 1.96 0.07
N ALA A 425 -2.64 1.48 -0.20
CA ALA A 425 -2.28 0.09 0.03
C ALA A 425 -2.06 -0.20 1.52
N LEU A 426 -1.44 0.74 2.25
CA LEU A 426 -1.25 0.64 3.69
C LEU A 426 -2.60 0.70 4.44
N ASP A 427 -3.51 1.56 4.00
CA ASP A 427 -4.87 1.66 4.54
C ASP A 427 -5.64 0.33 4.39
N LYS A 428 -5.66 -0.23 3.17
CA LYS A 428 -6.25 -1.56 2.89
C LYS A 428 -5.64 -2.67 3.73
N ALA A 429 -4.34 -2.57 4.04
CA ALA A 429 -3.66 -3.55 4.86
C ALA A 429 -4.13 -3.54 6.32
N VAL A 430 -4.41 -2.35 6.87
CA VAL A 430 -5.04 -2.22 8.20
C VAL A 430 -6.45 -2.81 8.18
N THR A 431 -7.26 -2.47 7.17
CA THR A 431 -8.61 -3.05 7.06
C THR A 431 -8.55 -4.58 6.99
N ALA A 432 -7.60 -5.15 6.23
CA ALA A 432 -7.41 -6.60 6.15
C ALA A 432 -7.04 -7.23 7.50
N LEU A 433 -6.24 -6.54 8.32
CA LEU A 433 -5.92 -6.97 9.68
C LEU A 433 -7.19 -7.03 10.54
N GLU A 434 -8.00 -5.96 10.55
CA GLU A 434 -9.24 -5.89 11.34
C GLU A 434 -10.26 -6.92 10.88
N MET A 435 -10.37 -7.15 9.56
CA MET A 435 -11.17 -8.24 9.00
C MET A 435 -10.69 -9.60 9.48
N SER A 436 -9.37 -9.82 9.52
CA SER A 436 -8.79 -11.08 10.03
C SER A 436 -9.06 -11.27 11.53
N GLU A 437 -9.01 -10.21 12.34
CA GLU A 437 -9.37 -10.27 13.77
C GLU A 437 -10.85 -10.61 13.97
N ALA A 438 -11.74 -10.00 13.17
CA ALA A 438 -13.16 -10.30 13.22
C ALA A 438 -13.42 -11.77 12.83
N GLN A 439 -12.72 -12.27 11.81
CA GLN A 439 -12.81 -13.66 11.38
C GLN A 439 -12.33 -14.66 12.44
N GLU A 440 -11.22 -14.38 13.14
CA GLU A 440 -10.75 -15.20 14.27
C GLU A 440 -11.80 -15.23 15.39
N ALA A 441 -12.47 -14.09 15.66
CA ALA A 441 -13.52 -13.99 16.68
C ALA A 441 -14.81 -14.75 16.32
N LEU A 442 -15.09 -15.00 15.04
CA LEU A 442 -16.27 -15.77 14.60
C LEU A 442 -16.16 -17.26 14.97
N VAL A 443 -14.97 -17.85 14.95
CA VAL A 443 -14.71 -19.29 15.18
C VAL A 443 -15.38 -19.83 16.45
N PRO A 444 -15.14 -19.27 17.66
CA PRO A 444 -15.75 -19.78 18.89
C PRO A 444 -17.27 -19.60 18.90
N VAL A 445 -17.80 -18.52 18.31
CA VAL A 445 -19.24 -18.27 18.21
C VAL A 445 -19.92 -19.31 17.32
N ILE A 446 -19.31 -19.64 16.18
CA ILE A 446 -19.76 -20.70 15.26
C ILE A 446 -19.80 -22.05 15.98
N ALA A 447 -18.74 -22.42 16.69
CA ALA A 447 -18.66 -23.67 17.42
C ALA A 447 -19.73 -23.77 18.52
N ALA A 448 -19.91 -22.69 19.30
CA ALA A 448 -20.94 -22.61 20.33
C ALA A 448 -22.36 -22.69 19.75
N ALA A 449 -22.62 -21.99 18.63
CA ALA A 449 -23.92 -22.00 17.96
C ALA A 449 -24.29 -23.39 17.43
N ARG A 450 -23.31 -24.12 16.89
CA ARG A 450 -23.50 -25.51 16.47
C ARG A 450 -23.83 -26.44 17.62
N ARG A 451 -23.08 -26.33 18.73
CA ARG A 451 -23.36 -27.10 19.95
C ARG A 451 -24.77 -26.81 20.48
N TYR A 452 -25.18 -25.54 20.46
CA TYR A 452 -26.54 -25.14 20.82
C TYR A 452 -27.57 -25.80 19.92
N ARG A 453 -27.38 -25.78 18.59
CA ARG A 453 -28.30 -26.44 17.64
C ARG A 453 -28.37 -27.94 17.86
N GLY A 454 -27.24 -28.62 18.07
CA GLY A 454 -27.21 -30.06 18.35
C GLY A 454 -27.99 -30.42 19.62
N ALA A 455 -27.94 -29.58 20.66
CA ALA A 455 -28.63 -29.82 21.93
C ALA A 455 -30.11 -29.40 21.94
N LYS A 456 -30.49 -28.36 21.19
CA LYS A 456 -31.84 -27.75 21.23
C LYS A 456 -32.66 -27.99 19.96
N GLY A 457 -32.06 -28.51 18.90
CA GLY A 457 -32.71 -28.72 17.60
C GLY A 457 -33.01 -27.43 16.81
N ARG A 458 -32.61 -26.25 17.32
CA ARG A 458 -32.83 -24.94 16.71
C ARG A 458 -31.61 -24.04 16.90
N TRP A 459 -31.47 -23.02 16.06
CA TRP A 459 -30.45 -21.99 16.22
C TRP A 459 -30.70 -21.09 17.45
N PRO A 460 -29.63 -20.47 18.01
CA PRO A 460 -29.76 -19.43 19.02
C PRO A 460 -30.40 -18.17 18.42
N SER A 461 -31.19 -17.45 19.22
CA SER A 461 -31.80 -16.17 18.82
C SER A 461 -30.87 -14.99 19.08
N THR A 462 -29.99 -15.11 20.07
CA THR A 462 -29.02 -14.09 20.46
C THR A 462 -27.70 -14.73 20.83
N ILE A 463 -26.61 -13.95 20.81
CA ILE A 463 -25.31 -14.40 21.31
C ILE A 463 -25.36 -14.81 22.79
N GLY A 464 -26.21 -14.16 23.60
CA GLY A 464 -26.39 -14.49 25.01
C GLY A 464 -26.96 -15.90 25.26
N ASP A 465 -27.53 -16.55 24.25
CA ASP A 465 -28.04 -17.92 24.35
C ASP A 465 -26.91 -18.98 24.31
N LEU A 466 -25.69 -18.59 23.92
CA LEU A 466 -24.57 -19.48 23.69
C LEU A 466 -23.86 -19.88 25.00
N VAL A 467 -23.51 -21.16 25.09
CA VAL A 467 -22.86 -21.78 26.27
C VAL A 467 -21.68 -22.65 25.82
N PRO A 468 -20.55 -22.64 26.55
CA PRO A 468 -20.30 -21.85 27.75
C PRO A 468 -19.99 -20.37 27.43
N THR A 469 -20.49 -19.47 28.28
CA THR A 469 -20.53 -18.03 28.02
C THR A 469 -19.13 -17.41 27.95
N ASP A 470 -18.13 -18.06 28.56
CA ASP A 470 -16.70 -17.75 28.54
C ASP A 470 -16.07 -17.84 27.13
N LEU A 471 -16.50 -18.78 26.29
CA LEU A 471 -16.06 -18.86 24.89
C LEU A 471 -16.55 -17.66 24.05
N VAL A 472 -17.59 -16.98 24.53
CA VAL A 472 -18.33 -15.95 23.77
C VAL A 472 -18.13 -14.55 24.36
N THR A 473 -17.71 -14.44 25.63
CA THR A 473 -17.49 -13.14 26.28
C THR A 473 -16.31 -12.36 25.71
N GLY A 474 -15.40 -13.03 24.99
CA GLY A 474 -14.27 -12.41 24.29
C GLY A 474 -14.53 -12.08 22.81
N ALA A 475 -15.69 -12.42 22.25
CA ALA A 475 -16.00 -12.23 20.83
C ALA A 475 -16.51 -10.80 20.55
N THR A 476 -15.63 -9.81 20.76
CA THR A 476 -15.88 -8.40 20.43
C THR A 476 -15.78 -8.16 18.93
N ASP A 477 -16.61 -7.29 18.39
CA ASP A 477 -16.58 -6.85 17.01
C ASP A 477 -15.51 -5.75 16.81
N PRO A 478 -14.45 -5.98 16.02
CA PRO A 478 -13.42 -4.97 15.76
C PRO A 478 -13.89 -3.76 14.95
N PHE A 479 -15.06 -3.82 14.31
CA PHE A 479 -15.59 -2.72 13.52
C PHE A 479 -16.69 -1.93 14.24
N ASP A 480 -17.17 -2.42 15.38
CA ASP A 480 -18.15 -1.70 16.19
C ASP A 480 -17.43 -0.65 17.06
N GLU A 481 -17.69 0.64 16.79
CA GLU A 481 -17.11 1.76 17.55
C GLU A 481 -17.43 1.71 19.05
N SER A 482 -18.52 1.03 19.43
CA SER A 482 -18.92 0.86 20.83
C SER A 482 -18.20 -0.31 21.51
N GLY A 483 -17.41 -1.09 20.77
CA GLY A 483 -16.81 -2.34 21.24
C GLY A 483 -17.85 -3.43 21.53
N GLY A 484 -18.94 -3.44 20.76
CA GLY A 484 -20.01 -4.43 20.89
C GLY A 484 -19.54 -5.86 20.65
N ALA A 485 -20.36 -6.84 21.03
CA ALA A 485 -20.13 -8.23 20.62
C ALA A 485 -20.43 -8.39 19.11
N LEU A 486 -19.99 -9.51 18.52
CA LEU A 486 -20.47 -9.95 17.22
C LEU A 486 -22.00 -10.06 17.19
N ARG A 487 -22.59 -10.24 16.02
CA ARG A 487 -24.05 -10.31 15.84
C ARG A 487 -24.46 -11.64 15.24
N ILE A 488 -25.71 -12.02 15.49
CA ILE A 488 -26.33 -13.21 14.93
C ILE A 488 -27.64 -12.79 14.26
N ALA A 489 -27.86 -13.28 13.05
CA ALA A 489 -29.13 -13.18 12.33
C ALA A 489 -29.59 -14.58 11.88
N ILE A 490 -30.90 -14.77 11.82
CA ILE A 490 -31.52 -15.99 11.28
C ILE A 490 -32.17 -15.62 9.95
N ASP A 491 -31.79 -16.33 8.89
CA ASP A 491 -32.36 -16.17 7.55
C ASP A 491 -32.91 -17.54 7.08
N GLY A 492 -34.21 -17.74 7.23
CA GLY A 492 -34.83 -19.06 7.03
C GLY A 492 -34.29 -20.10 8.00
N ASP A 493 -33.68 -21.17 7.48
CA ASP A 493 -33.01 -22.23 8.27
C ASP A 493 -31.50 -21.98 8.47
N ASP A 494 -30.99 -20.86 7.96
CA ASP A 494 -29.59 -20.48 8.02
C ASP A 494 -29.33 -19.58 9.23
N LEU A 495 -28.14 -19.74 9.81
CA LEU A 495 -27.60 -18.83 10.82
C LEU A 495 -26.52 -17.98 10.19
N VAL A 496 -26.62 -16.67 10.31
CA VAL A 496 -25.55 -15.74 9.95
C VAL A 496 -24.89 -15.25 11.24
N VAL A 497 -23.58 -15.40 11.34
CA VAL A 497 -22.77 -14.80 12.40
C VAL A 497 -21.87 -13.77 11.75
N TYR A 498 -21.93 -12.51 12.20
CA TYR A 498 -21.31 -11.39 11.50
C TYR A 498 -20.81 -10.29 12.43
N SER A 499 -19.91 -9.48 11.87
CA SER A 499 -19.45 -8.17 12.31
C SER A 499 -20.06 -7.12 11.39
N VAL A 500 -20.25 -5.88 11.87
CA VAL A 500 -20.71 -4.74 11.05
C VAL A 500 -19.77 -4.40 9.89
N GLY A 501 -18.53 -4.90 9.94
CA GLY A 501 -17.58 -4.77 8.84
C GLY A 501 -17.05 -3.35 8.60
N PRO A 502 -16.22 -3.17 7.56
CA PRO A 502 -15.40 -1.96 7.37
C PRO A 502 -16.17 -0.65 7.18
N ASN A 503 -17.47 -0.70 6.85
CA ASN A 503 -18.30 0.49 6.66
C ASN A 503 -18.90 1.01 7.98
N GLY A 504 -18.77 0.25 9.09
CA GLY A 504 -19.30 0.56 10.41
C GLY A 504 -20.84 0.61 10.49
N THR A 505 -21.55 0.11 9.49
CA THR A 505 -23.00 0.14 9.38
C THR A 505 -23.52 -1.29 9.49
N ASP A 506 -24.54 -1.50 10.32
CA ASP A 506 -25.17 -2.81 10.47
C ASP A 506 -26.19 -3.03 9.33
N GLU A 507 -25.92 -3.98 8.44
CA GLU A 507 -26.85 -4.36 7.36
C GLU A 507 -27.72 -5.58 7.72
N GLY A 508 -27.76 -5.97 8.99
CA GLY A 508 -28.62 -7.04 9.49
C GLY A 508 -28.17 -8.44 9.08
N GLY A 509 -26.89 -8.64 8.75
CA GLY A 509 -26.30 -9.90 8.33
C GLY A 509 -26.19 -10.08 6.82
N ASP A 510 -26.19 -9.00 6.05
CA ASP A 510 -26.02 -9.06 4.59
C ASP A 510 -24.53 -9.19 4.21
N ILE A 511 -24.06 -10.43 4.14
CA ILE A 511 -22.64 -10.76 3.91
C ILE A 511 -22.27 -10.94 2.42
N ASP A 512 -23.13 -10.54 1.47
CA ASP A 512 -22.93 -10.86 0.05
C ASP A 512 -21.79 -10.01 -0.60
N ASP A 513 -21.43 -8.88 0.00
CA ASP A 513 -20.27 -8.06 -0.41
C ASP A 513 -19.49 -7.60 0.84
N PRO A 514 -18.62 -8.44 1.41
CA PRO A 514 -17.94 -8.17 2.69
C PRO A 514 -16.95 -7.00 2.63
N GLY A 515 -16.67 -6.45 1.44
CA GLY A 515 -15.90 -5.21 1.29
C GLY A 515 -16.74 -3.93 1.37
N ARG A 516 -18.06 -4.06 1.42
CA ARG A 516 -19.02 -2.94 1.44
C ARG A 516 -20.14 -3.08 2.47
N LYS A 517 -20.33 -4.27 3.03
CA LYS A 517 -21.39 -4.63 3.98
C LYS A 517 -20.79 -5.36 5.18
N ASP A 518 -21.66 -5.95 6.00
CA ASP A 518 -21.34 -6.88 7.08
C ASP A 518 -20.31 -7.96 6.67
N LEU A 519 -19.38 -8.23 7.59
CA LEU A 519 -18.39 -9.29 7.46
C LEU A 519 -18.82 -10.50 8.29
N GLY A 520 -19.09 -11.64 7.66
CA GLY A 520 -19.53 -12.80 8.42
C GLY A 520 -19.53 -14.11 7.66
N VAL A 521 -20.11 -15.12 8.30
CA VAL A 521 -20.31 -16.44 7.73
C VAL A 521 -21.75 -16.89 7.87
N ARG A 522 -22.21 -17.66 6.89
CA ARG A 522 -23.54 -18.26 6.87
C ARG A 522 -23.43 -19.76 7.09
N LEU A 523 -23.93 -20.24 8.22
CA LEU A 523 -24.06 -21.66 8.53
C LEU A 523 -25.40 -22.15 7.98
N ARG A 524 -25.34 -23.06 7.02
CA ARG A 524 -26.51 -23.79 6.54
C ARG A 524 -26.53 -25.21 7.11
N PRO A 525 -27.72 -25.84 7.24
CA PRO A 525 -27.80 -27.28 7.45
C PRO A 525 -27.15 -28.03 6.27
N CYS A 526 -26.40 -29.11 6.53
CA CYS A 526 -25.93 -29.97 5.43
C CYS A 526 -27.14 -30.60 4.74
N ALA A 527 -27.11 -30.66 3.40
CA ALA A 527 -28.16 -31.31 2.62
C ALA A 527 -28.18 -32.80 2.99
N ALA A 528 -29.10 -33.19 3.88
CA ALA A 528 -29.22 -34.54 4.37
C ALA A 528 -29.51 -35.52 3.22
N GLY A 529 -28.49 -36.30 2.85
CA GLY A 529 -28.61 -37.37 1.86
C GLY A 529 -27.51 -38.44 1.88
N ALA A 530 -26.46 -38.30 2.71
CA ALA A 530 -25.31 -39.24 2.71
C ALA A 530 -25.08 -39.99 4.02
N ALA A 531 -25.83 -39.71 5.10
CA ALA A 531 -25.88 -40.60 6.25
C ALA A 531 -26.94 -41.66 5.98
N GLY A 532 -26.51 -42.78 5.42
CA GLY A 532 -27.28 -44.01 5.49
C GLY A 532 -27.75 -44.21 6.92
N THR A 533 -29.05 -44.38 7.08
CA THR A 533 -29.67 -44.93 8.27
C THR A 533 -28.85 -46.14 8.73
N ALA A 534 -28.08 -45.99 9.81
CA ALA A 534 -27.58 -47.15 10.53
C ALA A 534 -28.79 -47.80 11.24
N PRO A 535 -28.96 -49.14 11.16
CA PRO A 535 -30.08 -49.84 11.77
C PRO A 535 -30.06 -49.80 13.30
#